data_AF-A0AAW0WI94-F1
#
_entry.id   AF-A0AAW0WI94-F1
#
_cell.length_a   1.000
_cell.length_b   1.000
_cell.length_c   1.000
_cell.angle_alpha   90.00
_cell.angle_beta   90.00
_cell.angle_gamma   90.00
#
_symmetry.space_group_name_H-M   'P 1'
#
loop_
_entity.id
_entity.type
_entity.pdbx_description
1 polymer ?
#
loop_
_entity_poly.entity_id
_entity_poly.type
_entity_poly.pdbx_seq_one_letter_code
_entity_poly.pdbx_strand_id
1 'polypeptide(L)'
;MGVPGRTPGTMFAPIPVEVISYLPEIVGTNATQKSKYNRQRLVEPTTDLHQISEATQNMEATLDILIAYVDDVLSGKVQADNYIGRELTRMVNQVPKMSAHDFEEMLNTNMKDLLMVIYLSQLTKVNVSLNEKLTMLVATQ
;
A
#
# COMPACT_ATOMS: atom_id res chain seq x y z
N MET A 1 -40.03 17.19 22.37
CA MET A 1 -41.34 17.83 22.56
C MET A 1 -41.35 18.52 23.92
N GLY A 2 -41.08 19.82 23.97
CA GLY A 2 -41.03 20.60 25.21
C GLY A 2 -42.42 21.06 25.65
N VAL A 3 -42.65 21.13 26.97
CA VAL A 3 -43.89 21.63 27.58
C VAL A 3 -44.09 23.13 27.30
N PRO A 4 -45.30 23.60 26.92
CA PRO A 4 -45.57 25.02 26.69
C PRO A 4 -45.36 25.84 27.97
N GLY A 5 -44.51 26.88 27.91
CA GLY A 5 -44.28 27.82 29.02
C GLY A 5 -43.00 27.60 29.85
N ARG A 6 -42.19 26.57 29.57
CA ARG A 6 -40.82 26.40 30.12
C ARG A 6 -39.78 26.37 29.00
N THR A 7 -38.50 26.33 29.38
CA THR A 7 -37.34 26.31 28.47
C THR A 7 -37.62 25.43 27.25
N PRO A 8 -37.56 25.98 26.03
CA PRO A 8 -37.87 25.22 24.83
C PRO A 8 -36.91 24.04 24.73
N GLY A 9 -37.46 22.82 24.80
CA GLY A 9 -36.68 21.61 24.67
C GLY A 9 -36.20 21.47 23.23
N THR A 10 -34.94 21.81 22.98
CA THR A 10 -34.28 21.58 21.69
C THR A 10 -33.97 20.09 21.53
N MET A 11 -34.43 19.51 20.42
CA MET A 11 -34.14 18.13 20.04
C MET A 11 -33.43 18.15 18.70
N PHE A 12 -32.28 17.48 18.61
CA PHE A 12 -31.54 17.33 17.36
C PHE A 12 -31.94 16.02 16.70
N ALA A 13 -32.29 16.07 15.41
CA ALA A 13 -32.43 14.87 14.60
C ALA A 13 -31.02 14.39 14.20
N PRO A 14 -30.67 13.11 14.42
CA PRO A 14 -29.39 12.59 13.98
C PRO A 14 -29.34 12.55 12.45
N ILE A 15 -28.22 13.02 11.89
CA ILE A 15 -27.95 13.00 10.45
C ILE A 15 -26.81 12.01 10.22
N PRO A 16 -26.93 11.05 9.29
CA PRO A 16 -25.83 10.17 8.95
C PRO A 16 -24.67 10.97 8.35
N VAL A 17 -23.45 10.73 8.85
CA VAL A 17 -22.23 11.38 8.37
C VAL A 17 -21.34 10.31 7.76
N GLU A 18 -20.83 10.58 6.57
CA GLU A 18 -19.87 9.73 5.87
C GLU A 18 -18.55 10.48 5.70
N VAL A 19 -17.44 9.76 5.86
CA VAL A 19 -16.11 10.29 5.61
C VAL A 19 -15.76 10.01 4.15
N ILE A 20 -15.60 11.08 3.38
CA ILE A 20 -15.15 11.01 1.99
C ILE A 20 -13.67 11.38 2.01
N SER A 21 -12.84 10.55 1.38
CA SER A 21 -11.39 10.79 1.30
C SER A 21 -10.87 10.57 -0.11
N TYR A 22 -9.96 11.44 -0.52
CA TYR A 22 -9.26 11.35 -1.81
C TYR A 22 -8.01 10.47 -1.72
N LEU A 23 -7.49 10.01 -2.86
CA LEU A 23 -6.31 9.13 -2.91
C LEU A 23 -5.11 9.65 -2.09
N PRO A 24 -4.69 10.93 -2.19
CA PRO A 24 -3.57 11.43 -1.38
C PRO A 24 -3.87 11.44 0.11
N GLU A 25 -5.13 11.69 0.49
CA GLU A 25 -5.56 11.68 1.88
C GLU A 25 -5.53 10.27 2.45
N ILE A 26 -5.99 9.26 1.68
CA ILE A 26 -5.94 7.85 2.09
C ILE A 26 -4.49 7.41 2.35
N VAL A 27 -3.53 7.83 1.52
CA VAL A 27 -2.12 7.52 1.73
C VAL A 27 -1.59 8.21 3.00
N GLY A 28 -1.90 9.50 3.17
CA GLY A 28 -1.50 10.27 4.35
C GLY A 28 -2.12 9.76 5.65
N THR A 29 -3.40 9.38 5.64
CA THR A 29 -4.09 8.81 6.80
C THR A 29 -3.54 7.43 7.13
N ASN A 30 -3.26 6.57 6.14
CA ASN A 30 -2.59 5.28 6.38
C ASN A 30 -1.20 5.45 6.99
N ALA A 31 -0.40 6.41 6.50
CA ALA A 31 0.91 6.70 7.08
C ALA A 31 0.80 7.18 8.53
N THR A 32 -0.10 8.12 8.80
CA THR A 32 -0.30 8.68 10.16
C THR A 32 -0.99 7.71 11.12
N GLN A 33 -1.80 6.77 10.64
CA GLN A 33 -2.44 5.73 11.45
C GLN A 33 -1.42 4.86 12.19
N LYS A 34 -0.22 4.69 11.63
CA LYS A 34 0.89 3.97 12.28
C LYS A 34 1.32 4.61 13.60
N SER A 35 1.08 5.91 13.79
CA SER A 35 1.37 6.63 15.04
C SER A 35 0.62 6.04 16.24
N LYS A 36 -0.55 5.42 16.02
CA LYS A 36 -1.35 4.78 17.08
C LYS A 36 -0.59 3.67 17.80
N TYR A 37 0.27 2.96 17.08
CA TYR A 37 1.03 1.83 17.61
C TYR A 37 2.38 2.24 18.21
N ASN A 38 2.81 3.49 17.98
CA ASN A 38 4.02 4.05 18.58
C ASN A 38 3.70 4.75 19.92
N ARG A 39 4.41 4.37 20.98
CA ARG A 39 4.27 4.98 22.31
C ARG A 39 4.53 6.50 22.32
N GLN A 40 5.40 6.98 21.43
CA GLN A 40 5.71 8.42 21.29
C GLN A 40 4.81 9.14 20.27
N ARG A 41 3.89 8.43 19.61
CA ARG A 41 2.99 8.97 18.56
C ARG A 41 3.70 9.68 17.40
N LEU A 42 4.95 9.33 17.16
CA LEU A 42 5.75 9.82 16.03
C LEU A 42 5.79 8.75 14.94
N VAL A 43 5.75 9.19 13.68
CA VAL A 43 5.96 8.32 12.51
C VAL A 43 7.04 8.97 11.68
N GLU A 44 8.15 8.26 11.50
CA GLU A 44 9.19 8.68 10.58
C GLU A 44 8.85 8.22 9.16
N PRO A 45 9.24 8.98 8.13
CA PRO A 45 9.12 8.52 6.75
C PRO A 45 9.90 7.22 6.58
N THR A 46 9.20 6.15 6.21
CA THR A 46 9.83 4.86 5.91
C THR A 46 10.33 4.84 4.47
N THR A 47 11.34 4.01 4.20
CA THR A 47 11.82 3.78 2.84
C THR A 47 10.78 3.02 2.02
N ASP A 48 10.75 3.25 0.71
CA ASP A 48 9.78 2.61 -0.19
C ASP A 48 9.85 1.07 -0.11
N LEU A 49 11.05 0.50 -0.02
CA LEU A 49 11.24 -0.94 0.15
C LEU A 49 10.66 -1.47 1.47
N HIS A 50 10.76 -0.70 2.56
CA HIS A 50 10.13 -1.08 3.81
C HIS A 50 8.60 -1.05 3.68
N GLN A 51 8.03 -0.04 3.01
CA GLN A 51 6.58 0.02 2.79
C GLN A 51 6.09 -1.18 1.98
N ILE A 52 6.82 -1.57 0.94
CA ILE A 52 6.52 -2.76 0.14
C ILE A 52 6.61 -4.03 1.00
N SER A 53 7.66 -4.17 1.82
CA SER A 53 7.82 -5.33 2.70
C SER A 53 6.63 -5.48 3.68
N GLU A 54 6.20 -4.38 4.29
CA GLU A 54 5.08 -4.37 5.22
C GLU A 54 3.76 -4.70 4.51
N ALA A 55 3.54 -4.16 3.30
CA ALA A 55 2.37 -4.48 2.49
C ALA A 55 2.34 -5.98 2.12
N THR A 56 3.48 -6.57 1.76
CA THR A 56 3.60 -8.00 1.46
C THR A 56 3.28 -8.86 2.68
N GLN A 57 3.78 -8.49 3.87
CA GLN A 57 3.47 -9.19 5.12
C GLN A 57 1.98 -9.12 5.48
N ASN A 58 1.35 -7.96 5.30
CA ASN A 58 -0.08 -7.81 5.53
C ASN A 58 -0.91 -8.65 4.54
N MET A 59 -0.46 -8.75 3.29
CA MET A 59 -1.09 -9.60 2.28
C MET A 59 -0.94 -11.09 2.61
N GLU A 60 0.25 -11.52 3.04
CA GLU A 60 0.51 -12.89 3.51
C GLU A 60 -0.41 -13.26 4.68
N ALA A 61 -0.47 -12.42 5.72
CA ALA A 61 -1.34 -12.64 6.87
C ALA A 61 -2.84 -12.70 6.48
N THR A 62 -3.26 -11.93 5.48
CA THR A 62 -4.64 -11.98 4.98
C THR A 62 -4.91 -13.28 4.22
N LEU A 63 -3.94 -13.77 3.45
CA LEU A 63 -4.04 -15.06 2.77
C LEU A 63 -4.09 -16.23 3.76
N ASP A 64 -3.33 -16.17 4.86
CA ASP A 64 -3.37 -17.20 5.92
C ASP A 64 -4.78 -17.34 6.52
N ILE A 65 -5.45 -16.21 6.78
CA ILE A 65 -6.84 -16.20 7.27
C ILE A 65 -7.78 -16.84 6.24
N LEU A 66 -7.60 -16.56 4.95
CA LEU A 66 -8.42 -17.14 3.89
C LEU A 66 -8.19 -18.65 3.74
N ILE A 67 -6.93 -19.11 3.81
CA ILE A 67 -6.60 -20.53 3.76
C ILE A 67 -7.24 -21.26 4.95
N ALA A 68 -7.10 -20.72 6.16
CA ALA A 68 -7.74 -21.28 7.35
C ALA A 68 -9.26 -21.37 7.22
N TYR A 69 -9.90 -20.34 6.66
CA TYR A 69 -11.34 -20.35 6.38
C TYR A 69 -11.72 -21.47 5.39
N VAL A 70 -10.96 -21.63 4.30
CA VAL A 70 -11.20 -22.69 3.31
C VAL A 70 -11.05 -24.07 3.94
N ASP A 71 -10.03 -24.29 4.77
CA ASP A 71 -9.82 -25.56 5.48
C ASP A 71 -10.96 -25.87 6.47
N ASP A 72 -11.48 -24.86 7.16
CA ASP A 72 -12.60 -25.01 8.09
C ASP A 72 -13.94 -25.29 7.37
N VAL A 73 -14.13 -24.74 6.16
CA VAL A 73 -15.28 -25.07 5.30
C VAL A 73 -15.15 -26.48 4.74
N LEU A 74 -13.96 -26.88 4.27
CA LEU A 74 -13.71 -28.22 3.74
C LEU A 74 -13.84 -29.31 4.82
N SER A 75 -13.45 -29.02 6.06
CA SER A 75 -13.64 -29.90 7.21
C SER A 75 -15.06 -29.89 7.79
N GLY A 76 -15.96 -29.08 7.24
CA GLY A 76 -17.36 -29.01 7.64
C GLY A 76 -17.62 -28.31 8.98
N LYS A 77 -16.63 -27.62 9.56
CA LYS A 77 -16.78 -26.81 10.78
C LYS A 77 -17.56 -25.53 10.53
N VAL A 78 -17.42 -24.96 9.33
CA VAL A 78 -18.05 -23.71 8.91
C VAL A 78 -18.92 -23.95 7.68
N GLN A 79 -20.11 -23.35 7.66
CA GLN A 79 -21.00 -23.43 6.49
C GLN A 79 -20.39 -22.65 5.32
N ALA A 80 -20.32 -23.28 4.15
CA ALA A 80 -19.84 -22.64 2.94
C ALA A 80 -20.71 -21.45 2.53
N ASP A 81 -20.09 -20.30 2.27
CA ASP A 81 -20.75 -19.14 1.68
C ASP A 81 -20.43 -19.06 0.17
N ASN A 82 -21.49 -19.12 -0.65
CA ASN A 82 -21.39 -19.03 -2.10
C ASN A 82 -20.89 -17.66 -2.60
N TYR A 83 -21.08 -16.59 -1.83
CA TYR A 83 -20.54 -15.28 -2.17
C TYR A 83 -19.01 -15.28 -2.05
N ILE A 84 -18.48 -15.73 -0.91
CA ILE A 84 -17.03 -15.82 -0.66
C ILE A 84 -16.38 -16.77 -1.68
N GLY A 85 -16.96 -17.94 -1.94
CA GLY A 85 -16.44 -18.88 -2.94
C GLY A 85 -16.35 -18.30 -4.35
N ARG A 86 -17.31 -17.46 -4.75
CA ARG A 86 -17.28 -16.76 -6.05
C ARG A 86 -16.19 -15.70 -6.10
N GLU A 87 -16.04 -14.89 -5.05
CA GLU A 87 -14.97 -13.88 -5.01
C GLU A 87 -13.58 -14.52 -4.99
N LEU A 88 -13.39 -15.63 -4.26
CA LEU A 88 -12.14 -16.41 -4.29
C LEU A 88 -11.86 -16.95 -5.69
N THR A 89 -12.87 -17.51 -6.36
CA THR A 89 -12.73 -17.99 -7.74
C THR A 89 -12.40 -16.85 -8.71
N ARG A 90 -13.02 -15.68 -8.53
CA ARG A 90 -12.73 -14.48 -9.31
C ARG A 90 -11.28 -14.03 -9.10
N MET A 91 -10.80 -14.03 -7.86
CA MET A 91 -9.43 -13.65 -7.50
C MET A 91 -8.41 -14.58 -8.18
N VAL A 92 -8.58 -15.91 -8.08
CA VAL A 92 -7.66 -16.88 -8.70
C VAL A 92 -7.65 -16.75 -10.23
N ASN A 93 -8.81 -16.48 -10.83
CA ASN A 93 -8.92 -16.33 -12.29
C ASN A 93 -8.38 -15.01 -12.84
N GLN A 94 -8.14 -14.00 -12.01
CA GLN A 94 -7.48 -12.76 -12.44
C GLN A 94 -5.99 -12.94 -12.70
N VAL A 95 -5.37 -14.00 -12.16
CA VAL A 95 -3.95 -14.28 -12.35
C VAL A 95 -3.71 -14.74 -13.80
N PRO A 96 -2.90 -14.02 -14.61
CA PRO A 96 -2.61 -14.40 -15.98
C PRO A 96 -1.89 -15.76 -16.02
N LYS A 97 -2.37 -16.66 -16.88
CA LYS A 97 -1.68 -17.93 -17.14
C LYS A 97 -0.62 -17.68 -18.21
N MET A 98 0.65 -17.64 -17.80
CA MET A 98 1.81 -17.50 -18.68
C MET A 98 2.74 -18.70 -18.52
N SER A 99 3.52 -19.01 -19.55
CA SER A 99 4.55 -20.03 -19.42
C SER A 99 5.69 -19.52 -18.56
N ALA A 100 6.40 -20.43 -17.88
CA ALA A 100 7.56 -20.06 -17.06
C ALA A 100 8.66 -19.37 -17.89
N HIS A 101 8.81 -19.79 -19.16
CA HIS A 101 9.79 -19.22 -20.08
C HIS A 101 9.47 -17.77 -20.43
N ASP A 102 8.21 -17.48 -20.80
CA ASP A 102 7.79 -16.13 -21.15
C ASP A 102 7.90 -15.17 -19.94
N PHE A 103 7.60 -15.68 -18.74
CA PHE A 103 7.77 -14.92 -17.50
C PHE A 103 9.23 -14.57 -17.22
N GLU A 104 10.14 -15.54 -17.36
CA GLU A 104 11.56 -15.33 -17.13
C GLU A 104 12.17 -14.36 -18.15
N GLU A 105 11.81 -14.47 -19.43
CA GLU A 105 12.26 -13.54 -20.46
C GLU A 105 11.77 -12.11 -20.18
N MET A 106 10.49 -11.96 -19.85
CA MET A 106 9.90 -10.67 -19.48
C MET A 106 10.61 -10.08 -18.26
N LEU A 107 10.80 -10.87 -17.20
CA LEU A 107 11.42 -10.41 -15.95
C LEU A 107 12.88 -10.00 -16.18
N ASN A 108 13.65 -10.80 -16.92
CA ASN A 108 15.04 -10.50 -17.26
C ASN A 108 15.19 -9.24 -18.11
N THR A 109 14.28 -9.01 -19.04
CA THR A 109 14.28 -7.79 -19.87
C THR A 109 14.02 -6.56 -19.00
N ASN A 110 12.99 -6.60 -18.15
CA ASN A 110 12.69 -5.50 -17.22
C ASN A 110 13.84 -5.23 -16.24
N MET A 111 14.51 -6.28 -15.74
CA MET A 111 15.70 -6.11 -14.89
C MET A 111 16.82 -5.41 -15.64
N LYS A 112 17.16 -5.85 -16.86
CA LYS A 112 18.21 -5.23 -17.67
C LYS A 112 17.94 -3.75 -17.92
N ASP A 113 16.70 -3.38 -18.25
CA ASP A 113 16.30 -2.00 -18.48
C ASP A 113 16.44 -1.15 -17.22
N LEU A 114 15.99 -1.67 -16.06
CA LEU A 114 16.14 -0.97 -14.79
C LEU A 114 17.62 -0.78 -14.40
N LEU A 115 18.45 -1.82 -14.56
CA LEU A 115 19.89 -1.73 -14.30
C LEU A 115 20.55 -0.70 -15.22
N MET A 116 20.14 -0.63 -16.49
CA MET A 116 20.66 0.36 -17.45
C MET A 116 20.32 1.79 -17.02
N VAL A 117 19.10 2.04 -16.56
CA VAL A 117 18.68 3.36 -16.06
C VAL A 117 19.48 3.74 -14.80
N ILE A 118 19.68 2.82 -13.86
CA ILE A 118 20.48 3.05 -12.66
C ILE A 118 21.92 3.40 -13.04
N TYR A 119 22.50 2.67 -13.99
CA TYR A 119 23.85 2.91 -14.47
C TYR A 119 24.00 4.30 -15.12
N LEU A 120 23.09 4.69 -16.02
CA LEU A 120 23.10 6.02 -16.64
C LEU A 120 22.94 7.15 -15.62
N SER A 121 22.11 6.96 -14.60
CA SER A 121 21.93 7.92 -13.50
C SER A 121 23.22 8.09 -12.70
N GLN A 122 23.90 7.00 -12.36
CA GLN A 122 25.20 7.03 -11.68
C GLN A 122 26.27 7.70 -12.53
N LEU A 123 26.35 7.39 -13.82
CA LEU A 123 27.29 8.01 -14.75
C LEU A 123 27.06 9.52 -14.85
N THR A 124 25.79 9.95 -14.93
CA THR A 124 25.43 11.38 -14.93
C THR A 124 25.85 12.05 -13.63
N LYS A 125 25.60 11.41 -12.48
CA LYS A 125 26.02 11.93 -11.16
C LYS A 125 27.54 12.10 -11.06
N VAL A 126 28.31 11.14 -11.58
CA VAL A 126 29.78 11.23 -11.64
C VAL A 126 30.22 12.38 -12.55
N ASN A 127 29.63 12.52 -13.74
CA ASN A 127 29.94 13.60 -14.67
C ASN A 127 29.65 14.98 -14.08
N VAL A 128 28.51 15.14 -13.39
CA VAL A 128 28.18 16.38 -12.67
C VAL A 128 29.21 16.66 -11.57
N SER A 129 29.54 15.65 -10.74
CA SER A 129 30.52 15.83 -9.66
C SER A 129 31.92 16.18 -10.18
N LEU A 130 32.35 15.59 -11.30
CA LEU A 130 33.62 15.92 -11.94
C LEU A 130 33.61 17.36 -12.49
N ASN A 131 32.52 17.77 -13.14
CA ASN A 131 32.37 19.12 -13.66
C ASN A 131 32.44 20.17 -12.52
N GLU A 132 31.74 19.93 -11.41
CA GLU A 132 31.80 20.79 -10.23
C GLU A 132 33.24 20.93 -9.70
N LYS A 133 33.97 19.82 -9.58
CA LYS A 133 35.36 19.83 -9.08
C LYS A 133 36.33 20.54 -10.03
N LEU A 134 36.19 20.32 -11.35
CA LEU A 134 37.00 21.00 -12.35
C LEU A 134 36.72 22.52 -12.34
N THR A 135 35.44 22.90 -12.25
CA THR A 135 35.04 24.31 -12.15
C THR A 135 35.60 24.96 -10.89
N MET A 136 35.58 24.28 -9.74
CA MET A 136 36.20 24.80 -8.52
C MET A 136 37.70 25.02 -8.67
N LEU A 137 38.43 24.09 -9.30
CA LEU A 137 39.88 24.22 -9.51
C LEU A 137 40.23 25.39 -10.44
N VAL A 138 39.48 25.55 -11.53
CA VAL A 138 39.67 26.66 -12.49
C VAL A 138 39.32 28.01 -11.87
N ALA A 139 38.30 28.07 -11.00
CA ALA A 139 37.90 29.31 -10.32
C ALA A 139 38.87 29.76 -9.20
N THR A 140 39.75 28.87 -8.74
CA THR A 140 40.79 29.17 -7.73
C THR A 140 42.15 29.60 -8.30
N GLN A 141 42.29 29.71 -9.62
CA GLN A 141 43.42 30.37 -10.30
C GLN A 141 43.04 31.79 -10.74
#